data_AF-A0A955R9K7-F1
#
_entry.id   AF-A0A955R9K7-F1
#
_cell.length_a   1.000
_cell.length_b   1.000
_cell.length_c   1.000
_cell.angle_alpha   90.00
_cell.angle_beta   90.00
_cell.angle_gamma   90.00
#
_symmetry.space_group_name_H-M   'P 1'
#
loop_
_entity.id
_entity.type
_entity.pdbx_description
1 polymer ?
#
loop_
_entity_poly.entity_id
_entity_poly.type
_entity_poly.pdbx_seq_one_letter_code
_entity_poly.pdbx_strand_id
1 'polypeptide(L)' 'RQDAIVFDGIQNNQRVWWLLMTGQYGELADKMVDFKGRSREERIAFLQDRVRRQRGAIKSLVIPDRALHGAQPVTT' A
#
# COMPACT_ATOMS: atom_id res chain seq x y z
N ARG A 1 -15.05 -13.14 -9.21
CA ARG A 1 -14.36 -12.09 -8.42
C ARG A 1 -13.11 -12.76 -7.84
N GLN A 2 -11.93 -12.57 -8.44
CA GLN A 2 -10.67 -13.11 -7.89
C GLN A 2 -10.08 -12.02 -6.98
N ASP A 3 -10.37 -12.10 -5.68
CA ASP A 3 -9.95 -11.09 -4.70
C ASP A 3 -8.52 -11.30 -4.19
N ALA A 4 -8.00 -12.52 -4.31
CA ALA A 4 -6.64 -12.88 -3.87
C ALA A 4 -5.62 -12.65 -4.99
N ILE A 5 -4.53 -11.95 -4.68
CA ILE A 5 -3.30 -11.92 -5.48
C ILE A 5 -2.34 -12.90 -4.83
N VAL A 6 -1.75 -13.77 -5.63
CA VAL A 6 -0.74 -14.73 -5.17
C VAL A 6 0.63 -14.29 -5.69
N PHE A 7 1.61 -14.30 -4.80
CA PHE A 7 3.00 -14.01 -5.12
C PHE A 7 3.82 -15.28 -4.89
N ASP A 8 4.54 -15.73 -5.92
CA ASP A 8 5.47 -16.84 -5.81
C ASP A 8 6.74 -16.40 -5.07
N GLY A 9 7.23 -17.24 -4.16
CA GLY A 9 8.42 -16.95 -3.37
C GLY A 9 8.27 -15.84 -2.32
N ILE A 10 7.09 -15.26 -2.10
CA ILE A 10 6.83 -14.36 -0.96
C ILE A 10 5.88 -15.04 0.04
N GLN A 11 6.46 -15.60 1.09
CA GLN A 11 5.72 -16.36 2.10
C GLN A 11 5.06 -15.50 3.19
N ASN A 12 5.46 -14.23 3.32
CA ASN A 12 5.01 -13.35 4.40
C ASN A 12 4.21 -12.16 3.86
N ASN A 13 2.94 -12.06 4.29
CA ASN A 13 2.06 -10.94 3.95
C ASN A 13 2.58 -9.57 4.41
N GLN A 14 3.35 -9.52 5.50
CA GLN A 14 3.98 -8.26 5.94
C GLN A 14 5.03 -7.78 4.93
N ARG A 15 5.76 -8.71 4.30
CA ARG A 15 6.74 -8.39 3.25
C ARG A 15 6.04 -7.87 1.99
N VAL A 16 4.92 -8.47 1.60
CA VAL A 16 4.08 -7.95 0.51
C VAL A 16 3.61 -6.53 0.83
N TRP A 17 3.07 -6.32 2.04
CA TRP A 17 2.61 -5.02 2.48
C TRP A 17 3.73 -3.97 2.48
N TRP A 18 4.90 -4.32 3.01
CA TRP A 18 6.09 -3.47 2.98
C TRP A 18 6.46 -3.06 1.55
N LEU A 19 6.58 -4.02 0.64
CA LEU A 19 6.91 -3.75 -0.76
C LEU A 19 5.87 -2.84 -1.45
N LEU A 20 4.58 -3.01 -1.14
CA LEU A 20 3.51 -2.15 -1.62
C LEU A 20 3.63 -0.72 -1.08
N MET A 21 3.95 -0.55 0.20
CA MET A 21 4.09 0.78 0.84
C MET A 21 5.37 1.51 0.43
N THR A 22 6.48 0.79 0.22
CA THR A 22 7.75 1.37 -0.23
C THR A 22 7.82 1.56 -1.75
N GLY A 23 6.75 1.24 -2.49
CA GLY A 23 6.67 1.44 -3.94
C GLY A 23 7.54 0.48 -4.77
N GLN A 24 7.95 -0.65 -4.20
CA GLN A 24 8.76 -1.68 -4.88
C GLN A 24 7.87 -2.59 -5.75
N TYR A 25 7.08 -1.98 -6.64
CA TYR A 25 6.08 -2.67 -7.45
C TYR A 25 6.70 -3.60 -8.49
N GLY A 26 7.91 -3.30 -8.98
CA GLY A 26 8.63 -4.16 -9.92
C GLY A 26 8.91 -5.54 -9.32
N GLU A 27 9.42 -5.59 -8.09
CA GLU A 27 9.71 -6.85 -7.39
C GLU A 27 8.43 -7.69 -7.19
N LEU A 28 7.32 -7.03 -6.88
CA LEU A 28 6.03 -7.68 -6.73
C LEU A 28 5.50 -8.20 -8.07
N ALA A 29 5.58 -7.41 -9.15
CA ALA A 29 5.11 -7.78 -10.48
C ALA A 29 5.84 -8.99 -11.06
N ASP A 30 7.15 -9.10 -10.78
CA ASP A 30 7.98 -10.23 -11.20
C ASP A 30 7.60 -11.52 -10.46
N LYS A 31 7.14 -11.40 -9.22
CA LYS A 31 6.69 -12.53 -8.39
C LYS A 31 5.18 -12.82 -8.49
N MET A 32 4.40 -12.02 -9.22
CA MET A 32 2.95 -12.26 -9.35
C MET A 32 2.67 -13.51 -10.18
N VAL A 33 1.95 -14.46 -9.59
CA VAL A 33 1.55 -15.70 -10.26
C VAL A 33 0.31 -15.46 -11.11
N ASP A 34 0.37 -15.97 -12.34
CA ASP A 34 -0.75 -16.18 -13.26
C ASP A 34 -1.72 -14.99 -13.39
N PHE A 35 -1.16 -13.82 -13.70
CA PHE A 35 -1.95 -12.61 -13.90
C PHE A 35 -2.40 -12.45 -15.35
N LYS A 36 -3.25 -13.38 -15.83
CA LYS A 36 -3.98 -13.30 -17.12
C LYS A 36 -3.13 -12.94 -18.35
N GLY A 37 -1.87 -13.37 -18.41
CA GLY A 37 -0.97 -13.02 -19.52
C GLY A 37 -0.57 -11.54 -19.60
N ARG A 38 -0.82 -10.75 -18.55
CA ARG A 38 -0.44 -9.33 -18.51
C ARG A 38 1.07 -9.15 -18.51
N SER A 39 1.51 -8.10 -19.20
CA SER A 39 2.89 -7.64 -19.19
C SER A 39 3.31 -7.20 -17.79
N ARG A 40 4.62 -7.11 -17.58
CA ARG A 40 5.19 -6.62 -16.33
C ARG A 40 4.70 -5.21 -15.99
N GLU A 41 4.62 -4.34 -16.97
CA GLU A 41 4.16 -2.96 -16.82
C GLU A 41 2.69 -2.89 -16.41
N GLU A 42 1.85 -3.73 -17.00
CA GLU A 42 0.44 -3.84 -16.65
C GLU A 42 0.22 -4.39 -15.24
N ARG A 43 1.09 -5.30 -14.77
CA ARG A 43 1.10 -5.78 -13.38
C ARG A 43 1.47 -4.66 -12.41
N ILE A 44 2.49 -3.87 -12.73
CA ILE A 44 2.89 -2.70 -11.94
C ILE A 44 1.74 -1.69 -11.86
N ALA A 45 1.15 -1.33 -12.99
CA ALA A 45 0.02 -0.40 -13.03
C ALA A 45 -1.16 -0.91 -12.20
N PHE A 46 -1.45 -2.21 -12.26
CA PHE A 46 -2.49 -2.84 -11.44
C PHE A 46 -2.19 -2.75 -9.93
N LEU A 47 -0.95 -3.02 -9.50
CA LEU A 47 -0.56 -2.92 -8.09
C LEU A 47 -0.68 -1.48 -7.58
N GLN A 48 -0.25 -0.50 -8.39
CA GLN A 48 -0.37 0.92 -8.06
C GLN A 48 -1.84 1.37 -7.93
N ASP A 49 -2.70 1.00 -8.87
CA ASP A 49 -4.13 1.30 -8.83
C ASP A 49 -4.81 0.65 -7.60
N ARG A 50 -4.45 -0.59 -7.27
CA ARG A 50 -4.96 -1.27 -6.07
C ARG A 50 -4.57 -0.55 -4.78
N VAL A 51 -3.31 -0.15 -4.65
CA VAL A 51 -2.83 0.63 -3.50
C VAL A 51 -3.53 1.99 -3.44
N ARG A 52 -3.71 2.67 -4.58
CA ARG A 52 -4.41 3.95 -4.65
C ARG A 52 -5.85 3.86 -4.19
N ARG A 53 -6.59 2.83 -4.63
CA ARG A 53 -7.98 2.58 -4.19
C ARG A 53 -8.07 2.30 -2.70
N GLN A 54 -7.13 1.52 -2.16
CA GLN A 54 -7.09 1.23 -0.73
C GLN A 54 -6.71 2.45 0.10
N ARG A 55 -5.73 3.26 -0.33
CA ARG A 55 -5.35 4.51 0.35
C ARG A 55 -6.43 5.59 0.25
N GLY A 56 -7.15 5.67 -0.87
CA GLY A 56 -8.30 6.57 -1.03
C GLY A 56 -9.47 6.22 -0.09
N ALA A 57 -9.60 4.94 0.29
CA ALA A 57 -10.53 4.50 1.33
C ALA A 57 -10.02 4.81 2.76
N ILE A 58 -8.70 4.88 2.97
CA ILE A 58 -8.09 5.36 4.24
C ILE A 58 -8.08 6.90 4.24
N LYS A 59 -9.28 7.51 4.28
CA LYS A 59 -9.47 8.97 4.49
C LYS A 59 -9.41 9.39 5.95
N SER A 60 -9.03 8.48 6.84
CA SER A 60 -9.08 8.68 8.29
C SER A 60 -8.06 7.76 8.95
N LEU A 61 -6.78 8.11 8.81
CA LEU A 61 -5.90 7.93 9.96
C LEU A 61 -6.11 9.21 10.76
N VAL A 62 -7.11 9.20 11.67
CA VAL A 62 -7.25 10.25 12.68
C VAL A 62 -5.93 10.28 13.42
N ILE A 63 -5.10 11.27 13.10
CA ILE A 63 -4.10 11.77 14.01
C ILE A 63 -4.93 12.22 15.21
N PRO A 64 -4.78 11.63 16.41
CA PRO A 64 -5.52 12.10 17.57
C PRO A 64 -5.25 13.60 17.71
N ASP A 65 -6.33 14.37 17.80
CA ASP A 65 -6.39 15.81 18.01
C ASP A 65 -5.89 16.16 19.43
N ARG A 66 -4.68 15.72 19.76
CA ARG A 66 -3.98 16.03 21.00
C ARG A 66 -2.62 16.69 20.72
N ALA A 67 -2.26 16.84 19.44
CA ALA A 67 -1.06 17.53 18.98
C ALA A 67 -1.31 19.01 18.59
N LEU A 68 -2.56 19.50 18.60
CA LEU A 68 -2.91 20.85 18.12
C LEU A 68 -3.29 21.87 19.22
N HIS A 69 -3.47 21.45 20.47
CA HIS A 69 -3.84 22.35 21.58
C HIS A 69 -2.91 22.23 22.79
N GLY A 70 -1.61 22.46 22.59
CA GLY A 70 -0.59 22.32 23.63
C GLY A 70 0.46 23.43 23.63
N ALA A 71 0.06 24.70 23.51
CA ALA A 71 0.92 25.83 23.85
C ALA A 71 0.06 27.06 24.18
N GLN A 72 -0.32 27.20 25.45
CA GLN A 72 -0.75 28.50 25.97
C GLN A 72 0.52 29.33 26.22
N PRO A 73 0.62 30.58 25.74
CA PRO A 73 1.73 31.45 26.11
C PRO A 73 1.59 31.84 27.59
N VAL A 74 2.63 31.58 28.38
CA VAL A 74 2.74 32.11 29.74
C VAL A 74 2.98 33.62 29.64
N THR A 75 2.04 34.42 30.15
CA THR A 75 2.27 35.84 30.42
C THR A 75 3.02 35.96 31.74
N THR A 76 4.19 36.60 31.71
CA THR A 76 4.90 37.12 32.89
C THR A 76 5.34 38.52 32.57
#